data_AF-A0A4P7H3P5-F1
#
_entry.id   AF-A0A4P7H3P5-F1
#
_cell.length_a   1.000
_cell.length_b   1.000
_cell.length_c   1.000
_cell.angle_alpha   90.00
_cell.angle_beta   90.00
_cell.angle_gamma   90.00
#
_symmetry.space_group_name_H-M   'P 1'
#
loop_
_entity.id
_entity.type
_entity.pdbx_description
1 polymer ?
#
loop_
_entity_poly.entity_id
_entity_poly.type
_entity_poly.pdbx_seq_one_letter_code
_entity_poly.pdbx_strand_id
1 'polypeptide(L)'
;MVASGAGPWADGSHQAIVAFEHAYYVARDASEARAGVASDAAVPPREQLQAGIDSVPVGTTYCVRIRALVWGQHLVELTEVRPGEPETTWKQRISTAEVDGHVVITSIGAIA
;
A
#
# COMPACT_ATOMS: atom_id res chain seq x y z
N MET A 1 -11.21 -23.85 -5.67
CA MET A 1 -9.75 -23.79 -5.45
C MET A 1 -9.51 -23.00 -4.17
N VAL A 2 -8.48 -23.40 -3.42
CA VAL A 2 -8.28 -23.17 -1.97
C VAL A 2 -8.18 -21.69 -1.58
N ALA A 3 -8.97 -21.25 -0.60
CA ALA A 3 -8.68 -20.06 0.18
C ALA A 3 -7.79 -20.49 1.36
N SER A 4 -6.47 -20.35 1.21
CA SER A 4 -5.52 -20.66 2.28
C SER A 4 -5.37 -19.44 3.20
N GLY A 5 -5.94 -19.53 4.40
CA GLY A 5 -5.46 -18.86 5.62
C GLY A 5 -5.40 -17.32 5.61
N ALA A 6 -6.53 -16.64 5.40
CA ALA A 6 -6.68 -15.27 5.84
C ALA A 6 -6.58 -15.24 7.38
N GLY A 7 -5.56 -14.57 7.93
CA GLY A 7 -5.48 -14.33 9.37
C GLY A 7 -6.67 -13.51 9.89
N PRO A 8 -6.80 -13.34 11.21
CA PRO A 8 -7.98 -12.74 11.84
C PRO A 8 -8.30 -11.29 11.39
N TRP A 9 -7.38 -10.60 10.71
CA TRP A 9 -7.51 -9.21 10.28
C TRP A 9 -7.42 -9.01 8.76
N ALA A 10 -7.66 -10.04 7.95
CA ALA A 10 -7.45 -9.97 6.50
C ALA A 10 -8.25 -8.85 5.82
N ASP A 11 -9.53 -8.69 6.16
CA ASP A 11 -10.39 -7.63 5.60
C ASP A 11 -9.91 -6.24 6.02
N GLY A 12 -9.55 -6.07 7.30
CA GLY A 12 -8.99 -4.81 7.81
C GLY A 12 -7.65 -4.45 7.17
N SER A 13 -6.81 -5.46 6.88
CA SER A 13 -5.54 -5.25 6.20
C SER A 13 -5.72 -4.84 4.74
N HIS A 14 -6.68 -5.46 4.04
CA HIS A 14 -7.02 -5.08 2.67
C HIS A 14 -7.48 -3.62 2.61
N GLN A 15 -8.37 -3.21 3.52
CA GLN A 15 -8.84 -1.83 3.59
C GLN A 15 -7.71 -0.84 3.90
N ALA A 16 -6.82 -1.17 4.84
CA ALA A 16 -5.67 -0.32 5.17
C ALA A 16 -4.74 -0.10 3.96
N ILE A 17 -4.45 -1.16 3.19
CA ILE A 17 -3.64 -1.06 1.97
C ILE A 17 -4.35 -0.25 0.91
N VAL A 18 -5.63 -0.53 0.61
CA VAL A 18 -6.39 0.24 -0.38
C VAL A 18 -6.47 1.72 -0.03
N ALA A 19 -6.68 2.05 1.25
CA ALA A 19 -6.70 3.43 1.72
C ALA A 19 -5.34 4.13 1.52
N PHE A 20 -4.24 3.44 1.80
CA PHE A 20 -2.89 3.97 1.55
C PHE A 20 -2.67 4.26 0.06
N GLU A 21 -3.00 3.32 -0.82
CA GLU A 21 -2.85 3.49 -2.27
C GLU A 21 -3.78 4.57 -2.83
N HIS A 22 -5.02 4.67 -2.32
CA HIS A 22 -5.94 5.76 -2.66
C HIS A 22 -5.36 7.12 -2.25
N ALA A 23 -4.84 7.24 -1.03
CA ALA A 23 -4.23 8.47 -0.56
C ALA A 23 -3.01 8.87 -1.42
N TYR A 24 -2.25 7.89 -1.91
CA TYR A 24 -1.09 8.11 -2.77
C TYR A 24 -1.47 8.56 -4.20
N TYR A 25 -2.36 7.83 -4.87
CA TYR A 25 -2.65 8.05 -6.30
C TYR A 25 -3.84 8.97 -6.57
N VAL A 26 -4.85 8.96 -5.70
CA VAL A 26 -6.12 9.68 -5.90
C VAL A 26 -6.15 10.96 -5.08
N ALA A 27 -6.05 10.87 -3.75
CA ALA A 27 -6.03 12.05 -2.89
C ALA A 27 -4.74 12.87 -3.06
N ARG A 28 -3.64 12.17 -3.39
CA ARG A 28 -2.29 12.72 -3.55
C ARG A 28 -1.82 13.48 -2.29
N ASP A 29 -2.15 12.95 -1.12
CA ASP A 29 -1.86 13.54 0.20
C ASP A 29 -1.06 12.57 1.08
N ALA A 30 0.20 12.91 1.34
CA ALA A 30 1.08 12.10 2.18
C ALA A 30 0.66 12.04 3.66
N SER A 31 -0.08 13.03 4.16
CA SER A 31 -0.61 13.03 5.53
C SER A 31 -1.75 12.04 5.66
N GLU A 32 -2.65 11.99 4.67
CA GLU A 32 -3.70 10.98 4.59
C GLU A 32 -3.10 9.58 4.48
N ALA A 33 -2.09 9.39 3.61
CA ALA A 33 -1.38 8.12 3.49
C ALA A 33 -0.71 7.71 4.81
N ARG A 34 -0.10 8.67 5.53
CA ARG A 34 0.55 8.38 6.83
C ARG A 34 -0.44 8.10 7.96
N ALA A 35 -1.70 8.53 7.87
CA ALA A 35 -2.69 8.27 8.93
C ALA A 35 -2.97 6.77 9.13
N GLY A 36 -2.85 5.95 8.07
CA GLY A 36 -3.01 4.49 8.12
C GLY A 36 -1.73 3.70 8.42
N VAL A 37 -0.63 4.39 8.75
CA VAL A 37 0.71 3.79 8.91
C VAL A 37 1.18 3.97 10.34
N ALA A 38 1.71 2.92 10.96
CA ALA A 38 2.27 2.99 12.30
C ALA A 38 3.41 4.04 12.35
N SER A 39 3.54 4.75 13.47
CA SER A 39 4.51 5.85 13.59
C SER A 39 5.96 5.38 13.42
N ASP A 40 6.27 4.18 13.89
CA ASP A 40 7.58 3.51 13.83
C ASP A 40 7.71 2.55 12.63
N ALA A 41 6.75 2.56 11.70
CA ALA A 41 6.76 1.70 10.53
C ALA A 41 8.00 1.93 9.66
N ALA A 42 8.45 0.86 9.00
CA ALA A 42 9.44 0.93 7.92
C ALA A 42 8.78 1.47 6.62
N VAL A 43 8.32 2.71 6.68
CA VAL A 43 7.69 3.47 5.59
C VAL A 43 8.27 4.88 5.61
N PRO A 44 8.60 5.49 4.46
CA PRO A 44 9.17 6.83 4.43
C PRO A 44 8.37 7.88 5.24
N PRO A 45 9.03 8.91 5.80
CA PRO A 45 8.35 10.02 6.45
C PRO A 45 7.51 10.81 5.43
N ARG A 46 6.56 11.61 5.93
CA ARG A 46 5.61 12.37 5.11
C ARG A 46 6.27 13.17 3.99
N GLU A 47 7.38 13.86 4.25
CA GLU A 47 8.04 14.68 3.21
C GLU A 47 8.56 13.82 2.04
N GLN A 48 9.16 12.66 2.33
CA GLN A 48 9.65 11.75 1.29
C GLN A 48 8.51 11.07 0.56
N LEU A 49 7.43 10.73 1.28
CA LEU A 49 6.24 10.15 0.68
C LEU A 49 5.55 11.15 -0.26
N GLN A 50 5.45 12.43 0.14
CA GLN A 50 4.91 13.48 -0.73
C GLN A 50 5.77 13.68 -1.98
N ALA A 51 7.10 13.67 -1.84
CA ALA A 51 7.99 13.74 -3.01
C ALA A 51 7.76 12.56 -3.98
N GLY A 52 7.49 11.37 -3.46
CA GLY A 52 7.08 10.22 -4.26
C GLY A 52 5.76 10.45 -4.99
N ILE A 53 4.72 10.91 -4.29
CA ILE A 53 3.40 11.25 -4.86
C ILE A 53 3.54 12.29 -5.97
N ASP A 54 4.29 13.37 -5.72
CA ASP A 54 4.49 14.48 -6.64
C ASP A 54 5.27 14.05 -7.89
N SER A 55 6.11 13.02 -7.78
CA SER A 55 6.83 12.45 -8.93
C SER A 55 5.93 11.69 -9.90
N VAL A 56 4.72 11.28 -9.47
CA VAL A 56 3.76 10.58 -10.32
C VAL A 56 2.95 11.61 -11.12
N PRO A 57 2.99 11.59 -12.47
CA PRO A 57 2.26 12.53 -13.30
C PRO A 57 0.74 12.48 -13.08
N VAL A 58 0.08 13.65 -13.17
CA VAL A 58 -1.39 13.71 -13.21
C VAL A 58 -1.91 12.96 -14.44
N GLY A 59 -2.99 12.21 -14.28
CA GLY A 59 -3.54 11.34 -15.32
C GLY A 59 -2.93 9.94 -15.34
N THR A 60 -1.98 9.63 -14.44
CA THR A 60 -1.56 8.25 -14.18
C THR A 60 -2.73 7.45 -13.64
N THR A 61 -3.01 6.30 -14.26
CA THR A 61 -3.96 5.32 -13.71
C THR A 61 -3.18 4.20 -13.03
N TYR A 62 -3.77 3.60 -12.00
CA TYR A 62 -3.12 2.54 -11.23
C TYR A 62 -4.06 1.36 -11.00
N CYS A 63 -3.49 0.17 -10.88
CA CYS A 63 -4.19 -1.05 -10.49
C CYS A 63 -3.43 -1.71 -9.34
N VAL A 64 -4.17 -2.06 -8.28
CA VAL A 64 -3.61 -2.71 -7.09
C VAL A 64 -4.21 -4.10 -6.95
N ARG A 65 -3.36 -5.10 -6.85
CA ARG A 65 -3.75 -6.49 -6.55
C ARG A 65 -3.13 -6.91 -5.24
N ILE A 66 -3.97 -7.26 -4.27
CA ILE A 66 -3.56 -7.61 -2.91
C ILE A 66 -3.81 -9.10 -2.70
N ARG A 67 -2.78 -9.83 -2.27
CA ARG A 67 -2.88 -11.23 -1.89
C ARG A 67 -2.30 -11.44 -0.50
N ALA A 68 -3.13 -11.91 0.42
CA ALA A 68 -2.66 -12.37 1.73
C ALA A 68 -1.70 -13.56 1.58
N LEU A 69 -0.58 -13.53 2.31
CA LEU A 69 0.42 -14.61 2.35
C LEU A 69 0.29 -15.41 3.64
N VAL A 70 0.45 -14.72 4.76
CA VAL A 70 0.29 -15.21 6.13
C VAL A 70 -0.27 -14.05 6.98
N TRP A 71 -0.44 -14.25 8.28
CA TRP A 71 -1.02 -13.25 9.17
C TRP A 71 -0.27 -11.91 9.10
N GLY A 72 -1.02 -10.85 8.76
CA GLY A 72 -0.49 -9.50 8.62
C GLY A 72 0.45 -9.29 7.44
N GLN A 73 0.71 -10.29 6.58
CA GLN A 73 1.66 -10.20 5.47
C GLN A 73 0.96 -10.34 4.12
N HIS A 74 1.22 -9.39 3.23
CA HIS A 74 0.55 -9.29 1.93
C HIS A 74 1.57 -9.13 0.82
N LEU A 75 1.30 -9.81 -0.30
CA LEU A 75 1.92 -9.48 -1.58
C LEU A 75 1.02 -8.48 -2.28
N VAL A 76 1.59 -7.33 -2.63
CA VAL A 76 0.91 -6.29 -3.39
C VAL A 76 1.61 -6.15 -4.74
N GLU A 77 0.82 -6.27 -5.81
CA GLU A 77 1.26 -5.92 -7.15
C GLU A 77 0.59 -4.61 -7.54
N LEU A 78 1.41 -3.58 -7.75
CA LEU A 78 0.99 -2.24 -8.12
C LEU A 78 1.42 -1.98 -9.55
N THR A 79 0.44 -1.72 -10.41
CA THR A 79 0.67 -1.43 -11.82
C THR A 79 0.31 0.03 -12.07
N GLU A 80 1.27 0.84 -12.53
CA GLU A 80 1.03 2.21 -13.00
C GLU A 80 1.05 2.26 -14.53
N VAL A 81 0.13 3.05 -15.07
CA VAL A 81 0.10 3.43 -16.48
C VAL A 81 0.20 4.96 -16.53
N ARG A 82 1.39 5.45 -16.82
CA ARG A 82 1.68 6.88 -16.94
C ARG A 82 1.42 7.35 -18.38
N PRO A 83 0.94 8.59 -18.58
CA PRO A 83 0.68 9.10 -19.93
C PRO A 83 1.92 9.07 -20.83
N GLY A 84 1.85 8.34 -21.94
CA GLY A 84 2.93 8.25 -22.93
C GLY A 84 4.08 7.32 -22.56
N GLU A 85 3.99 6.60 -21.44
CA GLU A 85 5.00 5.61 -21.01
C GLU A 85 4.42 4.19 -21.06
N PRO A 86 5.28 3.16 -21.21
CA PRO A 86 4.88 1.78 -21.00
C PRO A 86 4.36 1.53 -19.58
N GLU A 87 3.47 0.56 -19.44
CA GLU A 87 3.03 0.09 -18.13
C GLU A 87 4.21 -0.39 -17.28
N THR A 88 4.23 0.01 -16.01
CA THR A 88 5.22 -0.45 -15.03
C THR A 88 4.52 -1.16 -13.88
N THR A 89 5.05 -2.30 -13.46
CA THR A 89 4.52 -3.06 -12.31
C THR A 89 5.59 -3.24 -11.24
N TRP A 90 5.27 -2.90 -10.00
CA TRP A 90 6.08 -3.14 -8.82
C TRP A 90 5.45 -4.22 -7.95
N LYS A 91 6.31 -5.05 -7.36
CA LYS A 91 5.90 -6.05 -6.38
C LYS A 91 6.42 -5.65 -5.01
N GLN A 92 5.52 -5.62 -4.05
CA GLN A 92 5.80 -5.18 -2.70
C GLN A 92 5.32 -6.22 -1.70
N ARG A 93 6.05 -6.33 -0.59
CA ARG A 93 5.58 -6.99 0.62
C ARG A 93 5.11 -5.93 1.58
N ILE A 94 3.84 -6.00 1.97
CA ILE A 94 3.25 -5.11 2.96
C ILE A 94 2.95 -5.88 4.23
N SER A 95 3.40 -5.34 5.36
CA SER A 95 3.09 -5.83 6.70
C SER A 95 2.03 -4.95 7.35
N THR A 96 1.15 -5.57 8.11
CA THR A 96 0.05 -4.94 8.86
C THR A 96 -0.03 -5.53 10.25
N ALA A 97 -0.51 -4.75 11.21
CA ALA A 97 -0.78 -5.19 12.58
C ALA A 97 -2.05 -4.52 13.10
N GLU A 98 -2.73 -5.17 14.06
CA GLU A 98 -3.78 -4.52 14.83
C GLU A 98 -3.17 -3.79 16.02
N VAL A 99 -3.50 -2.51 16.16
CA VAL A 99 -3.12 -1.65 17.28
C VAL A 99 -4.39 -0.96 17.76
N ASP A 100 -4.74 -1.14 19.03
CA ASP A 100 -5.93 -0.55 19.65
C ASP A 100 -7.23 -0.73 18.81
N GLY A 101 -7.41 -1.93 18.26
CA GLY A 101 -8.58 -2.29 17.43
C GLY A 101 -8.55 -1.75 15.99
N HIS A 102 -7.44 -1.13 15.56
CA HIS A 102 -7.27 -0.62 14.21
C HIS A 102 -6.14 -1.34 13.48
N VAL A 103 -6.36 -1.71 12.21
CA VAL A 103 -5.30 -2.29 11.39
C VAL A 103 -4.48 -1.17 10.75
N VAL A 104 -3.17 -1.19 11.00
CA VAL A 104 -2.20 -0.22 10.47
C VAL A 104 -1.11 -0.92 9.67
N ILE A 105 -0.54 -0.21 8.69
CA ILE A 105 0.64 -0.67 7.95
C ILE A 105 1.90 -0.49 8.80
N THR A 106 2.71 -1.53 8.91
CA THR A 106 3.96 -1.54 9.69
C THR A 106 5.22 -1.62 8.85
N SER A 107 5.12 -2.04 7.58
CA SER A 107 6.23 -1.95 6.63
C SER A 107 5.75 -2.04 5.18
N ILE A 108 6.45 -1.37 4.27
CA ILE A 108 6.32 -1.56 2.82
C ILE A 108 7.73 -1.77 2.25
N GLY A 109 7.96 -2.90 1.59
CA GLY A 109 9.26 -3.20 0.99
C GLY A 109 9.11 -3.80 -0.41
N ALA A 110 9.97 -3.39 -1.34
CA ALA A 110 10.03 -4.01 -2.66
C ALA A 110 10.46 -5.49 -2.56
N ILE A 111 9.96 -6.30 -3.48
CA ILE A 111 10.39 -7.69 -3.66
C ILE A 111 11.22 -7.78 -4.94
N ALA A 112 12.42 -8.35 -4.83
CA ALA A 112 13.30 -8.62 -5.96
C ALA A 112 12.84 -9.85 -6.77
#